data_AF-A0A2W6BV72-F1
#
_entry.id   AF-A0A2W6BV72-F1
#
_cell.length_a   1.000
_cell.length_b   1.000
_cell.length_c   1.000
_cell.angle_alpha   90.00
_cell.angle_beta   90.00
_cell.angle_gamma   90.00
#
_symmetry.space_group_name_H-M   'P 1'
#
loop_
_entity.id
_entity.type
_entity.pdbx_description
1 polymer ?
#
loop_
_entity_poly.entity_id
_entity_poly.type
_entity_poly.pdbx_seq_one_letter_code
_entity_poly.pdbx_strand_id
1 'polypeptide(L)'
;MATPHEGLARLRAAARSGELDIFCAERGIRVLTVFGSTAKENTTPNDLDVAVLFEIDHSGDIVQLVNEISDLTGVSEIDVMDLSRADPVAQEQALVKCIPLYEREIGAYAEARAAAICMRMDTDWLRKWDLKLMAEGV
;
A
#
# COMPACT_ATOMS: atom_id res chain seq x y z
N MET A 1 -12.61 -2.86 19.49
CA MET A 1 -12.06 -2.67 18.13
C MET A 1 -11.14 -1.47 18.20
N ALA A 2 -9.92 -1.59 17.68
CA ALA A 2 -8.99 -0.47 17.62
C ALA A 2 -9.41 0.48 16.49
N THR A 3 -9.11 1.76 16.64
CA THR A 3 -9.30 2.75 15.56
C THR A 3 -8.19 2.61 14.51
N PRO A 4 -8.40 3.04 13.24
CA PRO A 4 -7.34 2.96 12.23
C PRO A 4 -6.07 3.72 12.61
N HIS A 5 -6.18 4.81 13.37
CA HIS A 5 -5.03 5.52 13.94
C HIS A 5 -4.25 4.68 14.97
N GLU A 6 -4.95 3.95 15.83
CA GLU A 6 -4.32 3.00 16.76
C GLU A 6 -3.66 1.85 16.00
N GLY A 7 -4.28 1.37 14.92
CA GLY A 7 -3.71 0.38 14.02
C GLY A 7 -2.39 0.86 13.39
N LEU A 8 -2.36 2.07 12.83
CA LEU A 8 -1.13 2.68 12.31
C LEU A 8 -0.06 2.85 13.41
N ALA A 9 -0.46 3.27 14.62
CA ALA A 9 0.47 3.42 15.74
C ALA A 9 1.10 2.07 16.13
N ARG A 10 0.31 0.99 16.12
CA ARG A 10 0.78 -0.39 16.36
C ARG A 10 1.71 -0.87 15.25
N LEU A 11 1.36 -0.66 13.98
CA LEU A 11 2.26 -0.99 12.87
C LEU A 11 3.59 -0.25 12.96
N ARG A 12 3.58 1.04 13.33
CA ARG A 12 4.81 1.82 13.59
C ARG A 12 5.58 1.32 14.81
N ALA A 13 4.91 0.77 15.82
CA ALA A 13 5.58 0.14 16.95
C ALA A 13 6.21 -1.20 16.54
N ALA A 14 5.48 -2.02 15.79
CA ALA A 14 5.96 -3.28 15.23
C ALA A 14 7.19 -3.07 14.33
N ALA A 15 7.15 -2.05 13.46
CA ALA A 15 8.29 -1.64 12.64
C ALA A 15 9.51 -1.26 13.48
N ARG A 16 9.31 -0.48 14.55
CA ARG A 16 10.42 -0.09 15.45
C ARG A 16 10.98 -1.24 16.28
N SER A 17 10.15 -2.24 16.57
CA SER A 17 10.56 -3.44 17.33
C SER A 17 11.18 -4.54 16.47
N GLY A 18 11.10 -4.44 15.14
CA GLY A 18 11.53 -5.49 14.20
C GLY A 18 10.51 -6.63 14.01
N GLU A 19 9.40 -6.64 14.76
CA GLU A 19 8.31 -7.61 14.58
C GLU A 19 7.71 -7.53 13.18
N LEU A 20 7.54 -6.30 12.65
CA LEU A 20 7.05 -6.10 11.29
C LEU A 20 8.05 -6.61 10.25
N ASP A 21 9.35 -6.53 10.54
CA ASP A 21 10.38 -6.99 9.61
C ASP A 21 10.35 -8.51 9.45
N ILE A 22 10.16 -9.22 10.55
CA ILE A 22 9.99 -10.69 10.57
C ILE A 22 8.69 -11.05 9.84
N PHE A 23 7.58 -10.39 10.20
CA PHE A 23 6.28 -10.61 9.58
C PHE A 23 6.34 -10.48 8.06
N CYS A 24 6.94 -9.41 7.55
CA CYS A 24 7.10 -9.15 6.12
C CYS A 24 8.04 -10.14 5.45
N ALA A 25 9.16 -10.48 6.10
CA ALA A 25 10.14 -11.42 5.56
C ALA A 25 9.56 -12.83 5.38
N GLU A 26 8.79 -13.32 6.35
CA GLU A 26 8.15 -14.65 6.28
C GLU A 26 7.11 -14.76 5.15
N ARG A 27 6.55 -13.62 4.73
CA ARG A 27 5.48 -13.52 3.72
C ARG A 27 5.98 -13.09 2.35
N GLY A 28 7.30 -12.97 2.18
CA GLY A 28 7.90 -12.50 0.93
C GLY A 28 7.46 -11.10 0.54
N ILE A 29 7.16 -10.23 1.50
CA ILE A 29 6.84 -8.82 1.25
C ILE A 29 8.16 -8.07 1.07
N ARG A 30 8.31 -7.39 -0.07
CA ARG A 30 9.45 -6.55 -0.42
C ARG A 30 9.29 -5.12 0.09
N VAL A 31 8.09 -4.56 -0.01
CA VAL A 31 7.77 -3.19 0.45
C VAL A 31 6.38 -3.18 1.08
N LEU A 32 6.24 -2.50 2.22
CA LEU A 32 4.94 -2.24 2.86
C LEU A 32 4.78 -0.75 3.15
N THR A 33 3.69 -0.17 2.68
CA THR A 33 3.33 1.24 2.93
C THR A 33 1.90 1.35 3.46
N VAL A 34 1.63 2.38 4.26
CA VAL A 34 0.26 2.76 4.62
C VAL A 34 -0.09 4.03 3.83
N PHE A 35 -1.24 4.04 3.19
CA PHE A 35 -1.66 5.16 2.35
C PHE A 35 -3.07 5.65 2.73
N GLY A 36 -3.69 6.41 1.83
CA GLY A 36 -5.08 6.78 1.95
C GLY A 36 -5.40 7.77 3.06
N SER A 37 -6.56 7.59 3.69
CA SER A 37 -7.10 8.53 4.68
C SER A 37 -6.28 8.53 5.98
N THR A 38 -5.71 7.37 6.33
CA THR A 38 -4.87 7.16 7.52
C THR A 38 -3.48 7.81 7.39
N ALA A 39 -3.00 8.06 6.17
CA ALA A 39 -1.75 8.76 5.93
C ALA A 39 -1.87 10.30 5.93
N LYS A 40 -3.09 10.86 5.98
CA LYS A 40 -3.33 12.32 5.97
C LYS A 40 -3.51 12.87 7.39
N GLU A 41 -2.82 13.96 7.69
CA GLU A 41 -3.03 14.70 8.94
C GLU A 41 -4.43 15.34 8.97
N ASN A 42 -5.10 15.35 10.14
CA ASN A 42 -6.41 15.95 10.39
C ASN A 42 -7.64 15.32 9.72
N THR A 43 -7.57 14.03 9.34
CA THR A 43 -8.76 13.27 8.92
C THR A 43 -9.08 12.20 9.95
N THR A 44 -10.36 11.86 10.15
CA THR A 44 -10.77 10.64 10.85
C THR A 44 -10.89 9.52 9.82
N PRO A 45 -9.87 8.65 9.66
CA PRO A 45 -9.92 7.53 8.74
C PRO A 45 -11.01 6.55 9.16
N ASN A 46 -11.72 6.01 8.17
CA ASN A 46 -12.68 4.93 8.38
C ASN A 46 -11.95 3.58 8.33
N ASP A 47 -11.01 3.46 7.39
CA ASP A 47 -10.27 2.27 7.01
C ASP A 47 -8.75 2.46 7.16
N LEU A 48 -8.04 1.33 7.31
CA LEU A 48 -6.59 1.26 7.26
C LEU A 48 -6.15 0.73 5.89
N ASP A 49 -5.78 1.65 5.00
CA ASP A 49 -5.25 1.33 3.66
C ASP A 49 -3.77 0.90 3.74
N VAL A 50 -3.48 -0.35 3.40
CA VAL A 50 -2.12 -0.92 3.37
C VAL A 50 -1.78 -1.36 1.95
N ALA A 51 -0.65 -0.90 1.43
CA ALA A 51 -0.13 -1.38 0.15
C ALA A 51 1.09 -2.26 0.38
N VAL A 52 1.12 -3.38 -0.35
CA VAL A 52 2.22 -4.34 -0.29
C VAL A 52 2.74 -4.63 -1.68
N LEU A 53 4.06 -4.76 -1.78
CA LEU A 53 4.74 -5.29 -2.94
C LEU A 53 5.43 -6.58 -2.51
N PHE A 54 5.15 -7.69 -3.18
CA PHE A 54 5.84 -8.95 -2.94
C PHE A 54 7.16 -9.03 -3.70
N GLU A 55 8.00 -9.97 -3.29
CA GLU A 55 9.16 -10.41 -4.07
C GLU A 55 8.73 -11.01 -5.42
N ILE A 56 9.61 -10.95 -6.43
CA ILE A 56 9.29 -11.35 -7.82
C ILE A 56 8.77 -12.79 -7.91
N ASP A 57 9.31 -13.70 -7.10
CA ASP A 57 8.94 -15.12 -7.09
C ASP A 57 7.87 -15.45 -6.04
N HIS A 58 7.23 -14.43 -5.45
CA HIS A 58 6.25 -14.61 -4.39
C HIS A 58 4.91 -14.00 -4.79
N SER A 59 3.86 -14.82 -4.82
CA SER A 59 2.48 -14.35 -4.87
C SER A 59 1.87 -14.53 -3.49
N GLY A 60 1.76 -13.45 -2.72
CA GLY A 60 1.12 -13.54 -1.40
C GLY A 60 -0.39 -13.73 -1.50
N ASP A 61 -0.96 -14.40 -0.50
CA ASP A 61 -2.40 -14.47 -0.33
C ASP A 61 -2.89 -13.19 0.35
N ILE A 62 -3.52 -12.31 -0.42
CA ILE A 62 -4.06 -11.04 0.08
C ILE A 62 -5.14 -11.24 1.14
N VAL A 63 -5.98 -12.27 0.99
CA VAL A 63 -7.07 -12.53 1.95
C VAL A 63 -6.49 -12.97 3.29
N GLN A 64 -5.47 -13.83 3.26
CA GLN A 64 -4.75 -14.19 4.47
C GLN A 64 -4.06 -12.97 5.09
N LEU A 65 -3.40 -12.15 4.27
CA LEU A 65 -2.68 -10.96 4.73
C LEU A 65 -3.61 -9.93 5.40
N VAL A 66 -4.83 -9.72 4.88
CA VAL A 66 -5.85 -8.87 5.52
C VAL A 66 -6.17 -9.36 6.93
N ASN A 67 -6.41 -10.67 7.10
CA ASN A 67 -6.72 -11.24 8.41
C ASN A 67 -5.55 -11.09 9.39
N GLU A 68 -4.32 -11.34 8.93
CA GLU A 68 -3.14 -11.26 9.78
C GLU A 68 -2.81 -9.82 10.18
N ILE A 69 -2.97 -8.84 9.28
CA ILE A 69 -2.84 -7.41 9.63
C ILE A 69 -3.98 -6.99 10.57
N SER A 70 -5.19 -7.51 10.37
CA SER A 70 -6.32 -7.31 11.30
C SER A 70 -5.99 -7.81 12.70
N ASP A 71 -5.40 -9.00 12.81
CA ASP A 71 -5.01 -9.57 14.09
C ASP A 71 -3.87 -8.76 14.75
N LEU A 72 -2.89 -8.32 13.97
CA LEU A 72 -1.75 -7.52 14.46
C LEU A 72 -2.19 -6.12 14.93
N THR A 73 -3.10 -5.48 14.20
CA THR A 73 -3.51 -4.10 14.47
C THR A 73 -4.75 -4.01 15.38
N GLY A 74 -5.58 -5.04 15.40
CA GLY A 74 -6.89 -5.05 16.06
C GLY A 74 -7.95 -4.19 15.37
N VAL A 75 -7.70 -3.78 14.12
CA VAL A 75 -8.60 -3.00 13.26
C VAL A 75 -9.34 -3.94 12.32
N SER A 76 -10.67 -3.82 12.24
CA SER A 76 -11.50 -4.68 11.39
C SER A 76 -11.66 -4.17 9.96
N GLU A 77 -11.54 -2.87 9.74
CA GLU A 77 -11.66 -2.23 8.42
C GLU A 77 -10.27 -1.99 7.86
N ILE A 78 -9.74 -3.00 7.14
CA ILE A 78 -8.42 -2.97 6.50
C ILE A 78 -8.58 -3.30 5.03
N ASP A 79 -8.05 -2.42 4.19
CA ASP A 79 -7.97 -2.63 2.76
C ASP A 79 -6.50 -2.85 2.37
N VAL A 80 -6.21 -4.04 1.85
CA VAL A 80 -4.87 -4.40 1.38
C VAL A 80 -4.81 -4.35 -0.13
N MET A 81 -3.87 -3.57 -0.66
CA MET A 81 -3.60 -3.45 -2.08
C MET A 81 -2.29 -4.12 -2.47
N ASP A 82 -2.36 -5.02 -3.46
CA ASP A 82 -1.18 -5.59 -4.12
C ASP A 82 -0.65 -4.61 -5.19
N LEU A 83 0.52 -4.02 -4.93
CA LEU A 83 1.18 -3.09 -5.83
C LEU A 83 1.58 -3.73 -7.16
N SER A 84 1.80 -5.05 -7.23
CA SER A 84 2.14 -5.71 -8.50
C SER A 84 0.96 -5.81 -9.47
N ARG A 85 -0.27 -5.73 -8.94
CA ARG A 85 -1.53 -5.90 -9.69
C ARG A 85 -2.36 -4.62 -9.78
N ALA A 86 -2.00 -3.61 -9.02
CA ALA A 86 -2.70 -2.33 -8.99
C ALA A 86 -2.51 -1.53 -10.29
N ASP A 87 -3.51 -0.72 -10.64
CA ASP A 87 -3.42 0.24 -11.75
C ASP A 87 -2.33 1.29 -11.47
N PRO A 88 -1.63 1.84 -12.49
CA PRO A 88 -0.58 2.84 -12.31
C PRO A 88 -0.97 4.06 -11.47
N VAL A 89 -2.24 4.48 -11.49
CA VAL A 89 -2.73 5.58 -10.63
C VAL A 89 -2.78 5.14 -9.16
N ALA A 90 -3.29 3.95 -8.88
CA ALA A 90 -3.38 3.43 -7.52
C ALA A 90 -1.99 3.15 -6.94
N GLN A 91 -1.07 2.60 -7.74
CA GLN A 91 0.34 2.42 -7.37
C GLN A 91 1.00 3.75 -6.99
N GLU A 92 0.84 4.80 -7.81
CA GLU A 92 1.41 6.12 -7.53
C GLU A 92 0.84 6.72 -6.23
N GLN A 93 -0.47 6.63 -6.01
CA GLN A 93 -1.07 7.11 -4.77
C GLN A 93 -0.51 6.41 -3.53
N ALA A 94 -0.36 5.08 -3.60
CA ALA A 94 0.14 4.27 -2.50
C ALA A 94 1.66 4.35 -2.27
N LEU A 95 2.43 4.94 -3.20
CA LEU A 95 3.88 5.08 -3.11
C LEU A 95 4.35 6.55 -3.05
N VAL A 96 3.48 7.53 -3.31
CA VAL A 96 3.83 8.96 -3.24
C VAL A 96 3.20 9.65 -2.04
N LYS A 97 1.96 9.28 -1.67
CA LYS A 97 1.22 9.88 -0.54
C LYS A 97 1.04 8.85 0.58
N CYS A 98 2.13 8.20 0.95
CA CYS A 98 2.13 7.11 1.90
C CYS A 98 3.16 7.30 3.01
N ILE A 99 3.03 6.46 4.03
CA ILE A 99 4.00 6.26 5.10
C ILE A 99 4.66 4.90 4.82
N PRO A 100 5.93 4.86 4.38
CA PRO A 100 6.65 3.60 4.26
C PRO A 100 6.90 3.02 5.66
N LEU A 101 6.56 1.75 5.85
CA LEU A 101 6.74 1.05 7.13
C LEU A 101 7.79 -0.05 7.06
N TYR A 102 7.97 -0.64 5.88
CA TYR A 102 8.94 -1.70 5.65
C TYR A 102 9.54 -1.62 4.24
N GLU A 103 10.84 -1.82 4.16
CA GLU A 103 11.54 -2.18 2.93
C GLU A 103 12.51 -3.33 3.23
N ARG A 104 12.48 -4.38 2.39
CA ARG A 104 13.33 -5.56 2.55
C ARG A 104 14.81 -5.22 2.37
N GLU A 105 15.08 -4.41 1.36
CA GLU A 105 16.40 -3.94 0.99
C GLU A 105 16.38 -2.42 0.93
N ILE A 106 17.49 -1.80 1.35
CA ILE A 106 17.65 -0.35 1.29
C ILE A 106 17.45 0.10 -0.16
N GLY A 107 16.44 0.93 -0.41
CA GLY A 107 16.14 1.46 -1.73
C GLY A 107 15.04 0.72 -2.49
N ALA A 108 14.55 -0.43 -1.99
CA ALA A 108 13.44 -1.15 -2.63
C ALA A 108 12.18 -0.27 -2.74
N TYR A 109 11.90 0.55 -1.71
CA TYR A 109 10.81 1.52 -1.78
C TYR A 109 11.07 2.63 -2.80
N ALA A 110 12.31 3.14 -2.89
CA ALA A 110 12.67 4.19 -3.83
C ALA A 110 12.54 3.72 -5.28
N GLU A 111 12.95 2.49 -5.57
CA GLU A 111 12.79 1.84 -6.87
C GLU A 111 11.31 1.66 -7.23
N ALA A 112 10.52 1.10 -6.32
CA ALA A 112 9.08 0.90 -6.52
C ALA A 112 8.37 2.24 -6.80
N ARG A 113 8.70 3.27 -6.02
CA ARG A 113 8.17 4.63 -6.19
C ARG A 113 8.55 5.23 -7.55
N ALA A 114 9.82 5.10 -7.97
CA ALA A 114 10.27 5.60 -9.27
C ALA A 114 9.55 4.88 -10.42
N ALA A 115 9.42 3.56 -10.35
CA ALA A 115 8.71 2.76 -11.34
C ALA A 115 7.23 3.20 -11.47
N ALA A 116 6.52 3.36 -10.34
CA ALA A 116 5.13 3.81 -10.34
C ALA A 116 4.95 5.21 -10.96
N ILE A 117 5.86 6.15 -10.66
CA ILE A 117 5.82 7.49 -11.26
C ILE A 117 6.02 7.41 -12.78
N CYS A 118 7.00 6.64 -13.25
CA CYS A 118 7.24 6.44 -14.68
C CYS A 118 6.02 5.79 -15.37
N MET A 119 5.47 4.71 -14.80
CA MET A 119 4.28 4.06 -15.36
C MET A 119 3.08 5.01 -15.46
N ARG A 120 2.87 5.88 -14.47
CA ARG A 120 1.78 6.88 -14.51
C ARG A 120 1.99 7.93 -15.61
N MET A 121 3.24 8.34 -15.84
CA MET A 121 3.60 9.26 -16.92
C MET A 121 3.41 8.60 -18.29
N ASP A 122 3.86 7.36 -18.44
CA ASP A 122 3.77 6.60 -19.69
C ASP A 122 2.33 6.29 -20.08
N THR A 123 1.45 6.08 -19.09
CA THR A 123 0.02 5.82 -19.31
C THR A 123 -0.86 7.08 -19.29
N ASP A 124 -0.27 8.28 -19.16
CA ASP A 124 -1.03 9.54 -19.06
C ASP A 124 -1.87 9.83 -20.30
N TRP A 125 -1.36 9.50 -21.48
CA TRP A 125 -2.11 9.67 -22.73
C TRP A 125 -3.33 8.75 -22.78
N LEU A 126 -3.20 7.47 -22.38
CA LEU A 126 -4.31 6.52 -22.34
C LEU A 126 -5.44 7.03 -21.45
N ARG A 127 -5.10 7.53 -20.25
CA ARG A 127 -6.09 8.11 -19.33
C ARG A 127 -6.78 9.35 -19.91
N LYS A 128 -6.04 10.21 -20.61
CA LYS A 128 -6.63 11.37 -21.30
C LYS A 128 -7.57 10.96 -22.43
N TRP A 129 -7.28 9.88 -23.13
CA TRP A 129 -8.16 9.32 -24.15
C TRP A 129 -9.42 8.69 -23.55
N ASP A 130 -9.28 7.92 -22.48
CA ASP A 130 -10.40 7.29 -21.79
C ASP A 130 -11.37 8.33 -21.20
N LEU A 131 -10.83 9.39 -20.58
CA LEU A 131 -11.61 10.54 -20.11
C LEU A 131 -12.35 11.27 -21.25
N LYS A 132 -11.73 11.38 -22.44
CA LYS A 132 -12.40 11.95 -23.61
C LYS A 132 -13.54 11.07 -24.09
N LEU A 133 -13.34 9.76 -24.18
CA LEU A 133 -14.38 8.81 -24.56
C LEU A 133 -15.57 8.86 -23.60
N MET A 134 -15.31 8.93 -22.28
CA MET A 134 -16.36 9.08 -21.27
C MET A 134 -17.10 10.42 -21.35
N ALA A 135 -16.39 11.50 -21.69
CA ALA A 135 -16.96 12.85 -21.82
C ALA A 135 -17.73 13.05 -23.12
N GLU A 136 -17.31 12.40 -24.20
CA GLU A 136 -17.95 12.47 -25.52
C GLU A 136 -19.24 11.65 -25.58
N GLY A 137 -19.38 10.65 -24.69
CA GLY A 137 -20.62 9.90 -24.52
C GLY A 137 -20.99 9.04 -25.72
N VAL A 138 -21.60 7.89 -25.45
CA VAL A 138 -22.42 7.17 -26.43
C VAL A 138 -23.70 7.96 -26.67
#